data_AF-A0A9E0NPH1-F1
#
_entry.id   AF-A0A9E0NPH1-F1
#
_cell.length_a   1.000
_cell.length_b   1.000
_cell.length_c   1.000
_cell.angle_alpha   90.00
_cell.angle_beta   90.00
_cell.angle_gamma   90.00
#
_symmetry.space_group_name_H-M   'P 1'
#
loop_
_entity.id
_entity.type
_entity.pdbx_description
1 polymer ?
#
loop_
_entity_poly.entity_id
_entity_poly.type
_entity_poly.pdbx_seq_one_letter_code
_entity_poly.pdbx_strand_id
1 'polypeptide(L)'
;MIDREDYSDSLINVRFSIGGLEHQGIKEKVMAGILKTGRNTEYEFTNQNGKLFVTFRVPTQVIPEIAMELAKMNLAIYEITDVKN
;
A
#
# COMPACT_ATOMS: atom_id res chain seq x y z
N MET A 1 10.68 -12.44 -29.47
CA MET A 1 10.24 -11.36 -28.56
C MET A 1 9.66 -12.04 -27.34
N ILE A 2 10.17 -11.75 -26.15
CA ILE A 2 9.50 -12.20 -24.92
C ILE A 2 8.27 -11.29 -24.81
N ASP A 3 7.07 -11.86 -24.82
CA ASP A 3 5.86 -11.16 -24.41
C ASP A 3 6.07 -10.76 -22.94
N ARG A 4 6.52 -9.51 -22.74
CA ARG A 4 6.42 -8.88 -21.43
C ARG A 4 4.95 -8.51 -21.30
N GLU A 5 4.20 -9.34 -20.59
CA GLU A 5 2.88 -8.96 -20.10
C GLU A 5 3.00 -7.58 -19.45
N ASP A 6 2.28 -6.62 -20.02
CA ASP A 6 2.32 -5.24 -19.57
C ASP A 6 1.41 -5.11 -18.34
N TYR A 7 1.95 -5.47 -17.18
CA TYR A 7 1.27 -5.38 -15.88
C TYR A 7 1.13 -3.94 -15.36
N SER A 8 1.54 -2.96 -16.17
CA SER A 8 1.72 -1.57 -15.74
C SER A 8 0.39 -0.89 -15.36
N ASP A 9 -0.71 -1.27 -16.00
CA ASP A 9 -2.06 -0.76 -15.70
C ASP A 9 -2.94 -1.72 -14.87
N SER A 10 -2.44 -2.93 -14.60
CA SER A 10 -3.18 -3.90 -13.79
C SER A 10 -3.19 -3.46 -12.32
N LEU A 11 -4.40 -3.33 -11.76
CA LEU A 11 -4.59 -3.06 -10.35
C LEU A 11 -4.24 -4.29 -9.53
N ILE A 12 -3.29 -4.16 -8.60
CA ILE A 12 -2.89 -5.22 -7.68
C ILE A 12 -3.19 -4.81 -6.24
N ASN A 13 -3.43 -5.82 -5.40
CA ASN A 13 -3.61 -5.62 -3.96
C ASN A 13 -2.24 -5.66 -3.30
N VAL A 14 -1.85 -4.56 -2.66
CA VAL A 14 -0.59 -4.43 -1.94
C VAL A 14 -0.88 -4.22 -0.48
N ARG A 15 -0.42 -5.15 0.34
CA ARG A 15 -0.53 -5.07 1.79
C ARG A 15 0.68 -4.37 2.38
N PHE A 16 0.45 -3.51 3.36
CA PHE A 16 1.51 -2.87 4.14
C PHE A 16 1.27 -3.12 5.63
N SER A 17 2.34 -3.46 6.35
CA SER A 17 2.33 -3.68 7.78
C SER A 17 2.94 -2.47 8.47
N ILE A 18 2.12 -1.46 8.77
CA ILE A 18 2.62 -0.21 9.33
C ILE A 18 2.48 -0.25 10.85
N GLY A 19 3.58 0.04 11.57
CA GLY A 19 3.55 0.12 13.03
C GLY A 19 2.68 1.28 13.52
N GLY A 20 1.91 1.06 14.58
CA GLY A 20 1.05 2.10 15.17
C GLY A 20 -0.28 2.30 14.44
N LEU A 21 -0.66 1.44 13.49
CA LEU A 21 -1.95 1.50 12.79
C LEU A 21 -3.16 1.37 13.73
N GLU A 22 -2.98 0.91 14.97
CA GLU A 22 -3.99 0.93 16.02
C GLU A 22 -4.38 2.36 16.44
N HIS A 23 -3.49 3.33 16.23
CA HIS A 23 -3.72 4.74 16.53
C HIS A 23 -4.34 5.47 15.34
N GLN A 24 -5.47 6.14 15.57
CA GLN A 24 -6.18 6.90 14.53
C GLN A 24 -5.30 7.93 13.82
N GLY A 25 -4.44 8.65 14.56
CA GLY A 25 -3.55 9.64 13.98
C GLY A 25 -2.50 9.06 13.02
N ILE A 26 -2.10 7.79 13.20
CA ILE A 26 -1.21 7.11 12.25
C ILE A 26 -2.00 6.69 11.01
N LYS A 27 -3.22 6.15 11.16
CA LYS A 27 -4.09 5.84 10.01
C LYS A 27 -4.32 7.06 9.13
N GLU A 28 -4.64 8.20 9.73
CA GLU A 28 -4.85 9.47 9.02
C GLU A 28 -3.60 9.93 8.28
N LYS A 29 -2.41 9.81 8.89
CA LYS A 29 -1.13 10.15 8.24
C LYS A 29 -0.84 9.24 7.04
N VAL A 30 -1.01 7.93 7.20
CA VAL A 30 -0.85 6.94 6.12
C VAL A 30 -1.78 7.29 4.95
N MET A 31 -3.06 7.57 5.25
CA MET A 31 -4.02 7.92 4.22
C MET A 31 -3.68 9.25 3.53
N ALA A 32 -3.27 10.26 4.30
CA ALA A 32 -2.87 11.54 3.74
C ALA A 32 -1.63 11.44 2.83
N GLY A 33 -0.67 10.57 3.17
CA GLY A 33 0.50 10.31 2.32
C GLY A 33 0.14 9.64 1.00
N ILE A 34 -0.83 8.73 1.03
CA ILE A 34 -1.24 7.96 -0.15
C ILE A 34 -2.16 8.77 -1.04
N LEU A 35 -3.07 9.57 -0.48
CA LEU A 35 -3.90 10.48 -1.28
C LEU A 35 -3.07 11.51 -2.05
N LYS A 36 -1.86 11.85 -1.57
CA LYS A 36 -0.94 12.74 -2.30
C LYS A 36 -0.35 12.12 -3.56
N THR A 37 -0.32 10.80 -3.71
CA THR A 37 0.17 10.16 -4.95
C THR A 37 -0.85 10.27 -6.10
N GLY A 38 -2.03 10.84 -5.85
CA GLY A 38 -2.97 11.30 -6.88
C GLY A 38 -3.66 10.20 -7.67
N ARG A 39 -3.49 8.93 -7.27
CA ARG A 39 -4.10 7.77 -7.93
C ARG A 39 -5.25 7.26 -7.08
N ASN A 40 -6.43 7.09 -7.68
CA ASN A 40 -7.61 6.52 -7.04
C ASN A 40 -7.24 5.15 -6.45
N THR A 41 -7.08 5.13 -5.13
CA THR A 41 -6.60 3.98 -4.39
C THR A 41 -7.74 3.52 -3.48
N GLU A 42 -8.33 2.37 -3.79
CA GLU A 42 -9.19 1.68 -2.82
C GLU A 42 -8.31 1.17 -1.69
N TYR A 43 -8.76 1.29 -0.45
CA TYR A 43 -8.01 0.84 0.71
C TYR A 43 -8.90 0.12 1.72
N GLU A 44 -8.33 -0.86 2.39
CA GLU A 44 -8.97 -1.60 3.47
C GLU A 44 -8.00 -1.81 4.63
N PHE A 45 -8.46 -1.55 5.85
CA PHE A 45 -7.72 -1.91 7.06
C PHE A 45 -8.19 -3.28 7.54
N THR A 46 -7.27 -4.24 7.61
CA THR A 46 -7.56 -5.59 8.09
C THR A 46 -6.76 -5.88 9.35
N ASN A 47 -7.37 -6.58 10.30
CA ASN A 47 -6.68 -7.11 11.48
C ASN A 47 -6.49 -8.61 11.28
N GLN A 48 -5.24 -9.06 11.19
CA GLN A 48 -4.89 -10.47 11.13
C GLN A 48 -3.99 -10.82 12.31
N ASN A 49 -4.46 -11.70 13.19
CA ASN A 49 -3.72 -12.19 14.36
C ASN A 49 -3.19 -11.06 15.28
N GLY A 50 -3.97 -10.00 15.48
CA GLY A 50 -3.59 -8.85 16.32
C GLY A 50 -2.66 -7.85 15.64
N LYS A 51 -2.29 -8.08 14.38
CA LYS A 51 -1.54 -7.12 13.56
C LYS A 51 -2.50 -6.42 12.60
N LEU A 52 -2.45 -5.09 12.61
CA LEU A 52 -3.18 -4.28 11.65
C LEU A 52 -2.37 -4.12 10.38
N PHE A 53 -3.04 -4.33 9.26
CA PHE A 53 -2.52 -4.16 7.93
C PHE A 53 -3.41 -3.17 7.19
N VAL A 54 -2.81 -2.49 6.23
CA VAL A 54 -3.56 -1.73 5.24
C VAL A 54 -3.30 -2.35 3.87
N THR A 55 -4.37 -2.68 3.16
CA THR A 55 -4.30 -3.20 1.80
C THR A 55 -4.74 -2.09 0.86
N PHE A 56 -3.94 -1.82 -0.16
CA PHE A 56 -4.27 -0.86 -1.22
C PHE A 56 -4.43 -1.58 -2.54
N ARG A 57 -5.43 -1.17 -3.31
CA ARG A 57 -5.60 -1.62 -4.69
C ARG A 57 -5.10 -0.54 -5.63
N VAL A 58 -3.92 -0.74 -6.22
CA VAL A 58 -3.20 0.28 -6.99
C VAL A 58 -2.53 -0.30 -8.24
N PRO A 59 -2.25 0.51 -9.27
CA PRO A 59 -1.37 0.10 -10.35
C PRO A 59 0.03 -0.18 -9.79
N THR A 60 0.69 -1.22 -10.32
CA THR A 60 2.05 -1.62 -9.92
C THR A 60 3.05 -0.46 -9.94
N GLN A 61 2.89 0.47 -10.88
CA GLN A 61 3.76 1.64 -11.06
C GLN A 61 3.75 2.62 -9.87
N VAL A 62 2.68 2.62 -9.06
CA VAL A 62 2.48 3.58 -7.97
C VAL A 62 3.07 3.07 -6.65
N ILE A 63 3.39 1.78 -6.56
CA ILE A 63 3.92 1.15 -5.35
C ILE A 63 5.21 1.83 -4.87
N PRO A 64 6.21 2.12 -5.74
CA PRO A 64 7.41 2.83 -5.32
C PRO A 64 7.11 4.21 -4.74
N GLU A 65 6.16 4.95 -5.31
CA GLU A 65 5.76 6.28 -4.83
C GLU A 65 5.13 6.20 -3.45
N ILE A 66 4.22 5.23 -3.22
CA ILE A 66 3.61 4.98 -1.91
C ILE A 66 4.68 4.61 -0.88
N ALA A 67 5.59 3.70 -1.22
CA ALA A 67 6.66 3.28 -0.32
C ALA A 67 7.58 4.44 0.05
N MET A 68 7.89 5.34 -0.90
CA MET A 68 8.67 6.55 -0.67
C MET A 68 7.96 7.54 0.25
N GLU A 69 6.67 7.80 0.03
CA GLU A 69 5.89 8.72 0.89
C GLU A 69 5.80 8.20 2.32
N LEU A 70 5.53 6.90 2.49
CA LEU A 70 5.49 6.27 3.81
C LEU A 70 6.87 6.27 4.49
N ALA A 71 7.95 6.15 3.71
CA ALA A 71 9.33 6.22 4.23
C ALA A 71 9.67 7.64 4.70
N LYS A 72 9.28 8.69 3.96
CA LYS A 72 9.44 10.09 4.38
C LYS A 72 8.72 10.39 5.71
N MET A 73 7.65 9.66 6.00
CA MET A 73 6.89 9.78 7.25
C MET A 73 7.50 8.98 8.41
N ASN A 74 8.62 8.27 8.20
CA ASN A 74 9.23 7.36 9.17
C ASN A 74 8.31 6.22 9.62
N LEU A 75 7.47 5.69 8.73
CA LEU A 75 6.45 4.67 9.05
C LEU A 75 6.81 3.23 8.58
N ALA A 76 8.08 2.95 8.28
CA ALA A 76 8.46 1.83 7.41
C ALA A 76 8.57 0.44 8.09
N ILE A 77 7.56 -0.42 7.86
CA ILE A 77 7.73 -1.85 7.60
C ILE A 77 6.78 -2.20 6.44
N TYR A 78 7.28 -2.83 5.37
CA TYR A 78 6.47 -3.20 4.21
C TYR A 78 6.69 -4.67 3.88
N GLU A 79 5.60 -5.43 3.74
CA GLU A 79 5.61 -6.82 3.27
C GLU A 79 4.69 -6.92 2.07
N ILE A 80 5.26 -7.03 0.86
CA ILE A 80 4.49 -7.16 -0.38
C ILE A 80 4.09 -8.63 -0.52
N THR A 81 2.82 -8.95 -0.28
CA THR A 81 2.26 -10.29 -0.55
C THR A 81 1.45 -10.22 -1.84
N ASP A 82 1.94 -10.87 -2.90
CA ASP A 82 1.17 -11.11 -4.13
C ASP A 82 0.04 -12.09 -3.80
N VAL A 83 -1.21 -11.60 -3.76
CA VAL A 83 -2.38 -12.46 -3.61
C VAL A 83 -2.91 -12.76 -5.00
N LYS A 84 -2.39 -13.83 -5.61
CA LYS A 84 -2.98 -14.42 -6.81
C LYS A 84 -4.38 -14.93 -6.46
N ASN A 85 -5.39 -14.41 -7.15
CA ASN A 85 -6.72 -15.05 -7.21
C ASN A 85 -6.64 -16.32 -8.05
#